data_AF-A0A2H0D3B2-F1
#
_entry.id   AF-A0A2H0D3B2-F1
#
_cell.length_a   1.000
_cell.length_b   1.000
_cell.length_c   1.000
_cell.angle_alpha   90.00
_cell.angle_beta   90.00
_cell.angle_gamma   90.00
#
_symmetry.space_group_name_H-M   'P 1'
#
loop_
_entity.id
_entity.type
_entity.pdbx_description
1 polymer ?
#
loop_
_entity_poly.entity_id
_entity_poly.type
_entity_poly.pdbx_seq_one_letter_code
_entity_poly.pdbx_strand_id
1 'polypeptide(L)'
;MNKELTYWLALAHVPKIQTKKKNEIIVLLFEKGKSIIDFFEFEQSVWENDYELNQSEIVLFEEAKKELSTYAFMVEDLLEQGYS
;
A
#
# COMPACT_ATOMS: atom_id res chain seq x y z
N MET A 1 -2.57 11.78 8.33
CA MET A 1 -1.46 11.07 8.99
C MET A 1 -1.84 9.65 9.36
N ASN A 2 -2.71 9.38 10.34
CA ASN A 2 -3.05 8.00 10.76
C ASN A 2 -3.60 7.12 9.63
N LYS A 3 -4.51 7.66 8.82
CA LYS A 3 -5.02 6.95 7.63
C LYS A 3 -3.89 6.56 6.69
N GLU A 4 -2.96 7.45 6.44
CA GLU A 4 -1.85 7.21 5.52
C GLU A 4 -0.89 6.14 6.07
N LEU A 5 -0.63 6.13 7.38
CA LEU A 5 0.13 5.07 8.05
C LEU A 5 -0.50 3.69 7.85
N THR A 6 -1.83 3.60 7.87
CA THR A 6 -2.55 2.34 7.58
C THR A 6 -2.22 1.81 6.19
N TYR A 7 -2.23 2.67 5.17
CA TYR A 7 -1.91 2.29 3.79
C TYR A 7 -0.43 1.99 3.59
N TRP A 8 0.46 2.71 4.28
CA TRP A 8 1.89 2.39 4.30
C TRP A 8 2.15 1.02 4.93
N LEU A 9 1.45 0.70 6.02
CA LEU A 9 1.52 -0.60 6.68
C LEU A 9 0.96 -1.71 5.79
N ALA A 10 -0.14 -1.44 5.07
CA ALA A 10 -0.68 -2.36 4.07
C ALA A 10 0.34 -2.67 2.96
N LEU A 11 1.00 -1.66 2.39
CA LEU A 11 2.08 -1.84 1.40
C LEU A 11 3.23 -2.68 1.98
N ALA A 12 3.65 -2.38 3.21
CA ALA A 12 4.72 -3.09 3.89
C ALA A 12 4.38 -4.58 4.08
N HIS A 13 3.13 -4.89 4.41
CA HIS A 13 2.69 -6.26 4.69
C HIS A 13 2.21 -7.06 3.49
N VAL A 14 2.14 -6.49 2.28
CA VAL A 14 1.80 -7.29 1.08
C VAL A 14 2.81 -8.43 0.95
N PRO A 15 2.37 -9.69 1.11
CA PRO A 15 3.26 -10.83 1.13
C PRO A 15 3.77 -11.10 -0.29
N LYS A 16 4.94 -11.72 -0.41
CA LYS A 16 5.50 -12.18 -1.70
C LYS A 16 5.80 -11.09 -2.74
N ILE A 17 5.58 -9.81 -2.42
CA ILE A 17 6.07 -8.68 -3.22
C ILE A 17 7.49 -8.33 -2.79
N GLN A 18 8.41 -8.29 -3.75
CA GLN A 18 9.80 -7.94 -3.50
C GLN A 18 9.95 -6.49 -3.04
N THR A 19 10.90 -6.23 -2.14
CA THR A 19 11.21 -4.86 -1.69
C THR A 19 11.50 -3.91 -2.84
N LYS A 20 12.16 -4.39 -3.90
CA LYS A 20 12.41 -3.60 -5.12
C LYS A 20 11.11 -3.05 -5.72
N LYS A 21 10.10 -3.91 -5.91
CA LYS A 21 8.81 -3.53 -6.50
C LYS A 21 8.03 -2.54 -5.62
N LYS A 22 8.06 -2.74 -4.29
CA LYS A 22 7.50 -1.77 -3.33
C LYS A 22 8.16 -0.40 -3.46
N ASN A 23 9.49 -0.36 -3.58
CA ASN A 23 10.22 0.89 -3.75
C ASN A 23 9.93 1.56 -5.09
N GLU A 24 9.80 0.80 -6.18
CA GLU A 24 9.40 1.34 -7.49
C GLU A 24 8.02 2.00 -7.43
N ILE A 25 7.05 1.37 -6.76
CA ILE A 25 5.74 1.98 -6.50
C ILE A 25 5.89 3.31 -5.75
N ILE A 26 6.69 3.34 -4.68
CA ILE A 26 6.91 4.55 -3.87
C ILE A 26 7.49 5.69 -4.72
N VAL A 27 8.50 5.40 -5.54
CA VAL A 27 9.12 6.38 -6.43
C VAL A 27 8.10 6.91 -7.45
N LEU A 28 7.34 6.02 -8.08
CA LEU A 28 6.33 6.41 -9.06
C LEU A 28 5.22 7.27 -8.44
N LEU A 29 4.79 6.96 -7.21
CA LEU A 29 3.83 7.77 -6.48
C LEU A 29 4.37 9.19 -6.23
N PHE A 30 5.62 9.29 -5.78
CA PHE A 30 6.29 10.57 -5.58
C PHE A 30 6.40 11.37 -6.87
N GLU A 31 6.87 10.75 -7.96
CA GLU A 31 7.02 11.41 -9.27
C GLU A 31 5.69 11.89 -9.84
N LYS A 32 4.60 11.12 -9.63
CA LYS A 32 3.25 11.46 -10.09
C LYS A 32 2.48 12.39 -9.14
N GLY A 33 3.08 12.78 -8.01
CA GLY A 33 2.41 13.59 -6.98
C GLY A 33 1.18 12.89 -6.39
N LYS A 34 1.22 11.56 -6.26
CA LYS A 34 0.15 10.72 -5.73
C LYS A 34 0.51 10.22 -4.34
N SER A 35 -0.50 10.06 -3.50
CA SER A 35 -0.36 9.48 -2.17
C SER A 35 -0.47 7.96 -2.22
N ILE A 36 -0.05 7.29 -1.15
CA ILE A 36 -0.27 5.84 -1.01
C ILE A 36 -1.77 5.50 -0.91
N ILE A 37 -2.61 6.44 -0.47
CA ILE A 37 -4.07 6.27 -0.45
C ILE A 37 -4.59 6.17 -1.89
N ASP A 38 -4.16 7.11 -2.75
CA ASP A 38 -4.52 7.10 -4.17
C ASP A 38 -4.12 5.76 -4.81
N PHE A 39 -2.94 5.24 -4.49
CA PHE A 39 -2.49 3.94 -4.98
C PHE A 39 -3.50 2.82 -4.68
N PHE A 40 -3.94 2.70 -3.43
CA PHE A 40 -4.90 1.66 -3.05
C PHE A 40 -6.33 1.92 -3.56
N GLU A 41 -6.63 3.15 -3.99
CA GLU A 41 -7.93 3.53 -4.56
C GLU A 41 -7.98 3.45 -6.09
N PHE A 42 -6.83 3.29 -6.77
CA PHE A 42 -6.78 3.13 -8.22
C PHE A 42 -7.51 1.88 -8.71
N GLU A 43 -7.96 1.95 -9.96
CA GLU A 43 -8.44 0.79 -10.70
C GLU A 43 -7.29 -0.17 -11.03
N GLN A 44 -7.61 -1.46 -11.17
CA GLN A 44 -6.63 -2.49 -11.55
C GLN A 44 -5.94 -2.18 -12.89
N SER A 45 -6.63 -1.50 -13.80
CA SER A 45 -6.08 -1.03 -15.08
C SER A 45 -4.90 -0.07 -14.87
N VAL A 46 -4.95 0.78 -13.85
CA VAL A 46 -3.86 1.69 -13.50
C VAL A 46 -2.72 0.89 -12.86
N TRP A 47 -3.00 -0.05 -11.97
CA TRP A 47 -1.97 -0.92 -11.41
C TRP A 47 -1.19 -1.68 -12.48
N GLU A 48 -1.88 -2.20 -13.49
CA GLU A 48 -1.27 -2.91 -14.60
C GLU A 48 -0.46 -1.98 -15.52
N ASN A 49 -1.06 -0.87 -15.97
CA ASN A 49 -0.45 0.00 -16.99
C ASN A 49 0.61 0.97 -16.43
N ASP A 50 0.39 1.48 -15.22
CA ASP A 50 1.18 2.59 -14.67
C ASP A 50 2.21 2.15 -13.63
N TYR A 51 2.03 0.97 -13.03
CA TYR A 51 2.89 0.40 -11.98
C TYR A 51 3.42 -1.00 -12.35
N GLU A 52 3.10 -1.46 -13.56
CA GLU A 52 3.54 -2.74 -14.13
C GLU A 52 3.27 -3.94 -13.20
N LEU A 53 2.15 -3.92 -12.49
CA LEU A 53 1.74 -5.04 -11.65
C LEU A 53 1.17 -6.14 -12.53
N ASN A 54 1.67 -7.36 -12.35
CA ASN A 54 1.07 -8.51 -13.01
C ASN A 54 -0.19 -8.97 -12.26
N GLN A 55 -1.00 -9.82 -12.90
CA GLN A 55 -2.27 -10.29 -12.34
C GLN A 55 -2.14 -10.97 -10.97
N SER A 56 -1.03 -11.69 -10.70
CA SER A 56 -0.82 -12.29 -9.38
C SER A 56 -0.51 -11.25 -8.31
N GLU A 57 0.21 -10.18 -8.66
CA GLU A 57 0.49 -9.07 -7.76
C GLU A 57 -0.77 -8.24 -7.50
N ILE A 58 -1.58 -7.99 -8.52
CA ILE A 58 -2.87 -7.28 -8.39
C ILE A 58 -3.76 -7.99 -7.36
N VAL A 59 -3.87 -9.32 -7.42
CA VAL A 59 -4.63 -10.10 -6.42
C VAL A 59 -4.09 -9.90 -5.00
N LEU A 60 -2.77 -9.89 -4.82
CA LEU A 60 -2.15 -9.66 -3.51
C LEU A 60 -2.44 -8.26 -2.97
N PHE A 61 -2.44 -7.24 -3.83
CA PHE A 61 -2.78 -5.87 -3.44
C PHE A 61 -4.28 -5.70 -3.12
N GLU A 62 -5.17 -6.37 -3.84
CA GLU A 62 -6.60 -6.44 -3.50
C GLU A 62 -6.84 -7.14 -2.16
N GLU A 63 -6.11 -8.21 -1.86
CA GLU A 63 -6.15 -8.87 -0.55
C GLU A 63 -5.68 -7.94 0.56
N ALA A 64 -4.55 -7.24 0.36
CA ALA A 64 -4.05 -6.25 1.32
C ALA A 64 -5.05 -5.10 1.55
N LYS A 65 -5.78 -4.69 0.52
CA LYS A 65 -6.84 -3.67 0.62
C LYS A 65 -8.01 -4.12 1.51
N LYS A 66 -8.36 -5.42 1.50
CA LYS A 66 -9.41 -5.98 2.38
C LYS A 66 -8.99 -5.98 3.85
N GLU A 67 -7.69 -6.02 4.12
CA GLU A 67 -7.11 -6.00 5.46
C GLU A 67 -6.85 -4.59 6.03
N LEU A 68 -7.27 -3.52 5.34
CA LEU A 68 -7.06 -2.14 5.81
C LEU A 68 -7.61 -1.88 7.21
N SER A 69 -8.76 -2.47 7.57
CA SER A 69 -9.30 -2.37 8.93
C SER A 69 -8.36 -2.98 9.97
N THR A 70 -7.80 -4.16 9.67
CA THR A 70 -6.82 -4.85 10.52
C THR A 70 -5.56 -3.98 10.70
N TYR A 71 -5.06 -3.40 9.61
CA TYR A 71 -3.91 -2.50 9.67
C TYR A 71 -4.21 -1.20 10.41
N ALA A 72 -5.45 -0.68 10.36
CA ALA A 72 -5.84 0.52 11.10
C ALA A 72 -5.75 0.27 12.61
N PHE A 73 -6.29 -0.84 13.09
CA PHE A 73 -6.16 -1.23 14.51
C PHE A 73 -4.70 -1.39 14.93
N MET A 74 -3.86 -1.98 14.07
CA MET A 74 -2.42 -2.13 14.37
C MET A 74 -1.71 -0.78 14.44
N VAL A 75 -2.02 0.15 13.53
CA VAL A 75 -1.48 1.51 13.58
C VAL A 75 -1.89 2.20 14.87
N GLU A 76 -3.16 2.09 15.28
CA GLU A 76 -3.65 2.67 16.53
C GLU A 76 -2.89 2.11 17.75
N ASP A 77 -2.73 0.79 17.83
CA ASP A 77 -1.97 0.12 18.90
C ASP A 77 -0.49 0.59 18.94
N LEU A 78 0.16 0.71 17.78
CA LEU A 78 1.53 1.22 17.70
C LEU A 78 1.62 2.68 18.16
N LEU A 79 0.68 3.53 17.76
CA LEU A 79 0.66 4.93 18.20
C LEU A 79 0.42 5.03 19.72
N GLU A 80 -0.44 4.17 20.30
CA GLU A 80 -0.67 4.10 21.75
C GLU A 80 0.58 3.64 22.52
N GLN A 81 1.42 2.80 21.91
CA GLN A 81 2.71 2.39 22.46
C GLN A 81 3.79 3.48 22.36
N GLY A 82 3.50 4.62 21.74
CA GLY A 82 4.41 5.75 21.62
C GLY A 82 5.31 5.73 20.39
N TYR A 83 5.03 4.89 19.39
CA TYR A 83 5.67 5.01 18.08
C TYR A 83 5.12 6.26 17.38
N SER A 84 5.99 7.19 16.95
CA SER A 84 5.60 8.46 16.32
C SER A 84 6.53 8.85 15.19
#